data_AF-A0A6P4CWZ1-F1
#
_entry.id   AF-A0A6P4CWZ1-F1
#
_cell.length_a   1.000
_cell.length_b   1.000
_cell.length_c   1.000
_cell.angle_alpha   90.00
_cell.angle_beta   90.00
_cell.angle_gamma   90.00
#
_symmetry.space_group_name_H-M   'P 1'
#
loop_
_entity.id
_entity.type
_entity.pdbx_description
1 polymer ?
#
loop_
_entity_poly.entity_id
_entity_poly.type
_entity_poly.pdbx_seq_one_letter_code
_entity_poly.pdbx_strand_id
1 'polypeptide(L)'
;MKKNAWLLLCLLFMECYLDKAMGRGITTQEKEDAAMPVATMSPPEGNTTFIDGTTWCVALGGVSQVDLQNALDWACGLGMADCAAIQQGGACYEPDTLLSHASFAFNSYYQSNGNSDIACNFGGTATITKHNPSYGKCVFRTSGSLDSSTAASMGKHRQSLIWWEKIGTILWLSYIWM
;
A
#
# COMPACT_ATOMS: atom_id res chain seq x y z
N MET A 1 -22.66 44.12 16.54
CA MET A 1 -21.53 44.04 15.60
C MET A 1 -20.85 42.65 15.50
N LYS A 2 -21.19 41.63 16.32
CA LYS A 2 -20.55 40.29 16.26
C LYS A 2 -21.26 39.22 15.40
N LYS A 3 -22.49 39.47 14.91
CA LYS A 3 -23.25 38.51 14.09
C LYS A 3 -22.79 38.46 12.63
N ASN A 4 -22.20 39.56 12.14
CA ASN A 4 -21.74 39.67 10.74
C ASN A 4 -20.35 39.03 10.53
N ALA A 5 -19.58 38.83 11.61
CA ALA A 5 -18.27 38.17 11.54
C ALA A 5 -18.40 36.65 11.33
N TRP A 6 -19.43 36.02 11.88
CA TRP A 6 -19.68 34.59 11.67
C TRP A 6 -20.13 34.30 10.23
N LEU A 7 -20.97 35.16 9.65
CA LEU A 7 -21.39 35.03 8.25
C LEU A 7 -20.22 35.14 7.27
N LEU A 8 -19.27 36.05 7.53
CA LEU A 8 -18.06 36.17 6.72
C LEU A 8 -17.13 34.96 6.89
N LEU A 9 -17.00 34.40 8.09
CA LEU A 9 -16.23 33.16 8.30
C LEU A 9 -16.85 31.94 7.62
N CYS A 10 -18.19 31.81 7.63
CA CYS A 10 -18.88 30.73 6.92
C CYS A 10 -18.74 30.84 5.40
N LEU A 11 -18.80 32.05 4.84
CA LEU A 11 -18.64 32.26 3.40
C LEU A 11 -17.21 31.94 2.94
N LEU A 12 -16.19 32.33 3.71
CA LEU A 12 -14.80 31.97 3.41
C LEU A 12 -14.57 30.45 3.49
N PHE A 13 -15.22 29.75 4.42
CA PHE A 13 -15.11 28.29 4.52
C PHE A 13 -15.80 27.57 3.35
N MET A 14 -16.91 28.10 2.85
CA MET A 14 -17.61 27.57 1.67
C MET A 14 -16.84 27.82 0.38
N GLU A 15 -16.19 28.98 0.23
CA GLU A 15 -15.31 29.26 -0.92
C GLU A 15 -14.08 28.32 -0.95
N CYS A 16 -13.46 28.03 0.20
CA CYS A 16 -12.38 27.03 0.28
C CYS A 16 -12.83 25.60 -0.05
N TYR A 17 -14.11 25.28 0.16
CA TYR A 17 -14.64 23.95 -0.11
C TYR A 17 -14.93 23.74 -1.60
N LEU A 18 -15.44 24.78 -2.31
CA LEU A 18 -15.65 24.68 -3.75
C LEU A 18 -14.34 24.64 -4.56
N ASP A 19 -13.28 25.31 -4.11
CA ASP A 19 -11.96 25.26 -4.78
C ASP A 19 -11.35 23.84 -4.74
N LYS A 20 -11.56 23.09 -3.64
CA LYS A 20 -11.10 21.70 -3.48
C LYS A 20 -11.99 20.66 -4.16
N ALA A 21 -13.21 21.00 -4.53
CA ALA A 21 -14.17 20.07 -5.15
C ALA A 21 -14.09 20.06 -6.69
N MET A 22 -13.43 21.03 -7.30
CA MET A 22 -13.25 21.12 -8.76
C MET A 22 -11.77 21.41 -9.08
N GLY A 23 -10.92 20.45 -8.69
CA GLY A 23 -9.64 20.21 -9.33
C GLY A 23 -9.88 19.98 -10.82
N ARG A 24 -9.63 21.04 -11.58
CA ARG A 24 -9.80 21.18 -13.01
C ARG A 24 -9.07 20.05 -13.74
N GLY A 25 -9.81 19.41 -14.66
CA GLY A 25 -9.30 18.34 -15.50
C GLY A 25 -8.11 18.78 -16.35
N ILE A 26 -7.23 17.82 -16.57
CA ILE A 26 -6.25 17.88 -17.66
C ILE A 26 -7.04 17.73 -18.95
N THR A 27 -7.05 18.81 -19.71
CA THR A 27 -7.51 18.87 -21.09
C THR A 27 -6.60 17.98 -21.93
N THR A 28 -7.17 16.89 -22.44
CA THR A 28 -6.72 16.23 -23.67
C THR A 28 -6.50 17.30 -24.74
N GLN A 29 -5.26 17.43 -25.22
CA GLN A 29 -5.00 18.11 -26.50
C GLN A 29 -5.15 17.08 -27.60
N GLU A 30 -6.26 17.21 -28.32
CA GLU A 30 -6.49 16.62 -29.63
C GLU A 30 -5.62 17.37 -30.66
N LYS A 31 -4.71 16.64 -31.30
CA LYS A 31 -4.09 17.04 -32.56
C LYS A 31 -4.22 15.87 -33.52
N GLU A 32 -5.23 15.93 -34.38
CA GLU A 32 -5.30 15.12 -35.59
C GLU A 32 -4.27 15.61 -36.61
N ASP A 33 -3.36 14.73 -37.02
CA ASP A 33 -3.09 14.50 -38.43
C ASP A 33 -2.69 13.02 -38.62
N ALA A 34 -3.52 12.33 -39.41
CA ALA A 34 -3.25 11.14 -40.20
C ALA A 34 -2.43 9.97 -39.60
N ALA A 35 -3.16 8.96 -39.11
CA ALA A 35 -3.11 7.54 -39.54
C ALA A 35 -3.47 6.63 -38.35
N MET A 36 -4.55 5.87 -38.50
CA MET A 36 -5.04 4.96 -37.46
C MET A 36 -4.12 3.75 -37.31
N PRO A 37 -3.64 3.40 -36.10
CA PRO A 37 -3.32 2.03 -35.78
C PRO A 37 -4.53 1.37 -35.13
N VAL A 38 -4.81 0.15 -35.57
CA VAL A 38 -5.88 -0.73 -35.11
C VAL A 38 -5.82 -0.89 -33.58
N ALA A 39 -6.88 -0.47 -32.87
CA ALA A 39 -7.07 -0.78 -31.47
C ALA A 39 -7.60 -2.22 -31.33
N THR A 40 -6.69 -3.18 -31.33
CA THR A 40 -6.95 -4.49 -30.72
C THR A 40 -6.93 -4.26 -29.21
N MET A 41 -8.09 -4.00 -28.60
CA MET A 41 -8.24 -4.14 -27.15
C MET A 41 -8.26 -5.63 -26.82
N SER A 42 -7.07 -6.22 -26.80
CA SER A 42 -6.83 -7.43 -26.02
C SER A 42 -7.14 -7.10 -24.55
N PRO A 43 -7.70 -8.04 -23.77
CA PRO A 43 -7.86 -7.86 -22.32
C PRO A 43 -6.51 -7.46 -21.71
N PRO A 44 -6.47 -6.61 -20.65
CA PRO A 44 -5.23 -6.35 -19.93
C PRO A 44 -4.62 -7.70 -19.59
N GLU A 45 -3.32 -7.86 -19.87
CA GLU A 45 -2.55 -9.09 -19.67
C GLU A 45 -2.44 -9.41 -18.17
N GLY A 46 -3.57 -9.70 -17.55
CA GLY A 46 -3.69 -10.48 -16.35
C GLY A 46 -3.33 -11.90 -16.73
N ASN A 47 -2.18 -12.33 -16.24
CA ASN A 47 -1.57 -13.65 -16.43
C ASN A 47 -0.76 -13.81 -17.72
N THR A 48 0.55 -13.56 -17.62
CA THR A 48 1.57 -14.38 -18.31
C THR A 48 2.73 -14.74 -17.37
N THR A 49 2.81 -14.17 -16.16
CA THR A 49 3.86 -14.49 -15.18
C THR A 49 3.79 -15.91 -14.62
N PHE A 50 2.70 -16.65 -14.84
CA PHE A 50 2.63 -18.05 -14.40
C PHE A 50 3.37 -19.03 -15.32
N ILE A 51 3.76 -18.63 -16.54
CA ILE A 51 4.45 -19.51 -17.50
C ILE A 51 5.98 -19.26 -17.51
N ASP A 52 6.45 -18.15 -16.94
CA ASP A 52 7.81 -17.65 -17.20
C ASP A 52 8.82 -17.83 -16.04
N GLY A 53 8.55 -18.82 -15.18
CA GLY A 53 9.40 -19.14 -14.03
C GLY A 53 9.20 -18.19 -12.85
N THR A 54 10.03 -18.36 -11.81
CA THR A 54 9.92 -17.59 -10.58
C THR A 54 10.45 -16.16 -10.76
N THR A 55 9.62 -15.18 -10.41
CA THR A 55 9.96 -13.76 -10.43
C THR A 55 9.85 -13.15 -9.04
N TRP A 56 10.61 -12.08 -8.82
CA TRP A 56 10.58 -11.25 -7.62
C TRP A 56 10.44 -9.79 -8.00
N CYS A 57 9.90 -8.99 -7.08
CA CYS A 57 9.89 -7.54 -7.20
C CYS A 57 10.94 -6.94 -6.26
N VAL A 58 11.87 -6.16 -6.78
CA VAL A 58 12.95 -5.53 -5.99
C VAL A 58 12.98 -4.02 -6.21
N ALA A 59 13.48 -3.28 -5.23
CA ALA A 59 13.64 -1.84 -5.35
C ALA A 59 14.76 -1.49 -6.36
N LEU A 60 14.57 -0.40 -7.10
CA LEU A 60 15.56 0.12 -8.03
C LEU A 60 16.59 0.98 -7.31
N GLY A 61 17.87 0.71 -7.55
CA GLY A 61 18.96 1.59 -7.10
C GLY A 61 19.00 2.89 -7.91
N GLY A 62 19.43 3.98 -7.28
CA GLY A 62 19.61 5.28 -7.95
C GLY A 62 18.33 6.12 -8.11
N VAL A 63 17.20 5.65 -7.59
CA VAL A 63 15.97 6.44 -7.48
C VAL A 63 16.03 7.40 -6.29
N SER A 64 15.12 8.37 -6.27
CA SER A 64 14.92 9.27 -5.13
C SER A 64 14.68 8.48 -3.84
N GLN A 65 15.49 8.74 -2.80
CA GLN A 65 15.33 8.09 -1.50
C GLN A 65 13.99 8.44 -0.85
N VAL A 66 13.46 9.65 -1.12
CA VAL A 66 12.15 10.08 -0.60
C VAL A 66 11.04 9.26 -1.24
N ASP A 67 11.07 9.06 -2.55
CA ASP A 67 10.04 8.29 -3.25
C ASP A 67 10.11 6.82 -2.85
N LEU A 68 11.32 6.28 -2.68
CA LEU A 68 11.53 4.92 -2.21
C LEU A 68 11.02 4.72 -0.78
N GLN A 69 11.26 5.68 0.12
CA GLN A 69 10.75 5.63 1.49
C GLN A 69 9.22 5.69 1.50
N ASN A 70 8.62 6.61 0.75
CA ASN A 70 7.16 6.72 0.65
C ASN A 70 6.53 5.43 0.12
N ALA A 71 7.17 4.79 -0.86
CA ALA A 71 6.73 3.53 -1.42
C ALA A 71 6.85 2.38 -0.39
N LEU A 72 7.95 2.32 0.38
CA LEU A 72 8.11 1.35 1.48
C LEU A 72 7.04 1.56 2.57
N ASP A 73 6.83 2.79 3.00
CA ASP A 73 5.85 3.15 4.03
C ASP A 73 4.43 2.77 3.57
N TRP A 74 4.12 3.01 2.29
CA TRP A 74 2.86 2.56 1.69
C TRP A 74 2.76 1.04 1.70
N ALA A 75 3.80 0.33 1.26
CA ALA A 75 3.81 -1.13 1.20
C ALA A 75 3.52 -1.76 2.56
N CYS A 76 4.21 -1.32 3.61
CA CYS A 76 4.03 -1.82 4.97
C CYS A 76 2.74 -1.32 5.64
N GLY A 77 2.24 -0.15 5.24
CA GLY A 77 1.02 0.45 5.77
C GLY A 77 -0.23 -0.01 5.01
N LEU A 78 -0.59 0.74 3.97
CA LEU A 78 -1.83 0.52 3.20
C LEU A 78 -1.76 -0.70 2.29
N GLY A 79 -0.57 -1.03 1.79
CA GLY A 79 -0.30 -2.20 0.96
C GLY A 79 -0.36 -3.52 1.73
N MET A 80 -0.30 -3.48 3.07
CA MET A 80 -0.37 -4.65 3.96
C MET A 80 0.68 -5.73 3.61
N ALA A 81 1.86 -5.31 3.13
CA ALA A 81 3.00 -6.20 2.93
C ALA A 81 3.52 -6.74 4.27
N ASP A 82 4.11 -7.94 4.28
CA ASP A 82 4.78 -8.46 5.46
C ASP A 82 6.14 -7.75 5.62
N CYS A 83 6.18 -6.82 6.57
CA CYS A 83 7.37 -6.06 6.91
C CYS A 83 7.99 -6.49 8.24
N ALA A 84 7.58 -7.61 8.83
CA ALA A 84 8.13 -8.06 10.12
C ALA A 84 9.60 -8.47 9.99
N ALA A 85 10.00 -9.10 8.88
CA ALA A 85 11.36 -9.59 8.68
C ALA A 85 12.40 -8.47 8.51
N ILE A 86 11.98 -7.27 8.11
CA ILE A 86 12.85 -6.09 7.93
C ILE A 86 12.94 -5.20 9.17
N GLN A 87 12.16 -5.48 10.22
CA GLN A 87 12.30 -4.77 11.48
C GLN A 87 13.58 -5.18 12.21
N GLN A 88 14.02 -4.35 13.15
CA GLN A 88 15.19 -4.64 13.96
C GLN A 88 15.09 -6.03 14.63
N GLY A 89 16.12 -6.86 14.45
CA GLY A 89 16.14 -8.24 14.93
C GLY A 89 15.47 -9.27 13.99
N GLY A 90 14.88 -8.82 12.89
CA GLY A 90 14.33 -9.66 11.84
C GLY A 90 15.39 -10.28 10.94
N ALA A 91 14.99 -11.32 10.19
CA ALA A 91 15.90 -12.09 9.32
C ALA A 91 16.42 -11.31 8.10
N CYS A 92 15.72 -10.25 7.70
CA CYS A 92 16.00 -9.38 6.57
C CYS A 92 16.35 -7.94 6.99
N TYR A 93 16.70 -7.73 8.27
CA TYR A 93 17.12 -6.41 8.73
C TYR A 93 18.46 -6.00 8.13
N GLU A 94 19.42 -6.93 8.04
CA GLU A 94 20.76 -6.63 7.55
C GLU A 94 20.90 -7.04 6.07
N PRO A 95 21.38 -6.16 5.17
CA PRO A 95 21.91 -4.82 5.44
C PRO A 95 20.83 -3.79 5.77
N ASP A 96 21.06 -3.00 6.84
CA ASP A 96 20.19 -1.89 7.27
C ASP A 96 20.23 -0.72 6.28
N THR A 97 19.59 -0.93 5.14
CA THR A 97 19.49 0.04 4.05
C THR A 97 18.06 0.07 3.56
N LEU A 98 17.61 1.29 3.21
CA LEU A 98 16.29 1.51 2.64
C LEU A 98 16.02 0.63 1.42
N LEU A 99 17.03 0.43 0.56
CA LEU A 99 16.92 -0.39 -0.64
C LEU A 99 16.64 -1.87 -0.31
N SER A 100 17.33 -2.42 0.69
CA SER A 100 17.15 -3.81 1.12
C SER A 100 15.76 -4.03 1.72
N HIS A 101 15.35 -3.15 2.63
CA HIS A 101 14.04 -3.22 3.29
C HIS A 101 12.88 -3.02 2.29
N ALA A 102 13.00 -2.04 1.39
CA ALA A 102 12.04 -1.81 0.32
C ALA A 102 11.92 -3.02 -0.61
N SER A 103 13.05 -3.59 -1.03
CA SER A 103 13.04 -4.78 -1.90
C SER A 103 12.26 -5.94 -1.27
N PHE A 104 12.46 -6.21 0.02
CA PHE A 104 11.74 -7.28 0.71
C PHE A 104 10.24 -7.00 0.81
N ALA A 105 9.86 -5.79 1.24
CA ALA A 105 8.46 -5.38 1.35
C ALA A 105 7.74 -5.42 -0.01
N PHE A 106 8.40 -4.92 -1.06
CA PHE A 106 7.87 -4.92 -2.42
C PHE A 106 7.64 -6.32 -2.95
N ASN A 107 8.58 -7.23 -2.71
CA ASN A 107 8.37 -8.63 -3.07
C ASN A 107 7.22 -9.25 -2.29
N SER A 108 7.12 -9.00 -0.98
CA SER A 108 5.99 -9.53 -0.21
C SER A 108 4.66 -9.10 -0.84
N TYR A 109 4.47 -7.81 -1.10
CA TYR A 109 3.28 -7.28 -1.75
C TYR A 109 3.05 -7.89 -3.13
N TYR A 110 4.08 -7.91 -3.98
CA TYR A 110 4.03 -8.44 -5.34
C TYR A 110 3.50 -9.89 -5.37
N GLN A 111 3.98 -10.74 -4.46
CA GLN A 111 3.57 -12.15 -4.39
C GLN A 111 2.13 -12.30 -3.85
N SER A 112 1.66 -11.44 -2.94
CA SER A 112 0.26 -11.47 -2.48
C SER A 112 -0.72 -10.90 -3.50
N ASN A 113 -0.24 -10.09 -4.44
CA ASN A 113 -1.06 -9.33 -5.37
C ASN A 113 -0.96 -9.87 -6.81
N GLY A 114 -0.76 -11.18 -6.93
CA GLY A 114 -0.89 -11.91 -8.19
C GLY A 114 0.30 -11.81 -9.12
N ASN A 115 1.49 -11.43 -8.61
CA ASN A 115 2.74 -11.41 -9.38
C ASN A 115 2.63 -10.58 -10.68
N SER A 116 1.84 -9.51 -10.65
CA SER A 116 1.59 -8.65 -11.81
C SER A 116 2.62 -7.52 -11.91
N ASP A 117 2.83 -7.03 -13.13
CA ASP A 117 3.59 -5.81 -13.43
C ASP A 117 3.07 -4.61 -12.63
N ILE A 118 1.75 -4.46 -12.54
CA ILE A 118 1.10 -3.39 -11.76
C ILE A 118 1.46 -3.49 -10.28
N ALA A 119 1.49 -4.71 -9.72
CA ALA A 119 1.85 -4.92 -8.31
C ALA A 119 3.32 -4.59 -8.00
N CYS A 120 4.20 -4.59 -9.00
CA CYS A 120 5.61 -4.24 -8.84
C CYS A 120 5.94 -2.80 -9.30
N ASN A 121 4.95 -1.93 -9.50
CA ASN A 121 5.22 -0.59 -10.01
C ASN A 121 5.81 0.35 -8.94
N PHE A 122 5.20 0.43 -7.76
CA PHE A 122 5.62 1.31 -6.64
C PHE A 122 6.00 2.75 -7.06
N GLY A 123 5.26 3.35 -7.99
CA GLY A 123 5.55 4.69 -8.51
C GLY A 123 6.81 4.76 -9.37
N GLY A 124 7.22 3.64 -9.97
CA GLY A 124 8.45 3.52 -10.76
C GLY A 124 9.72 3.28 -9.92
N THR A 125 9.59 2.98 -8.63
CA THR A 125 10.74 2.75 -7.73
C THR A 125 11.14 1.27 -7.62
N ALA A 126 10.45 0.37 -8.32
CA ALA A 126 10.69 -1.07 -8.26
C ALA A 126 10.74 -1.71 -9.66
N THR A 127 11.31 -2.91 -9.72
CA THR A 127 11.45 -3.68 -10.96
C THR A 127 11.32 -5.17 -10.72
N ILE A 128 10.82 -5.88 -11.73
CA ILE A 128 10.73 -7.33 -11.72
C ILE A 128 12.08 -7.93 -12.11
N THR A 129 12.54 -8.91 -11.33
CA THR A 129 13.74 -9.67 -11.60
C THR A 129 13.47 -11.18 -11.61
N LYS A 130 14.19 -11.91 -12.46
CA LYS A 130 14.26 -13.38 -12.45
C LYS A 130 15.43 -13.89 -11.59
N HIS A 131 16.27 -12.99 -11.10
CA HIS A 131 17.38 -13.34 -10.21
C HIS A 131 16.89 -13.35 -8.76
N ASN A 132 17.10 -14.46 -8.06
CA ASN A 132 16.69 -14.60 -6.67
C ASN A 132 17.47 -13.60 -5.79
N PRO A 133 16.79 -12.61 -5.18
CA PRO A 133 17.45 -11.59 -4.36
C PRO A 133 17.69 -12.05 -2.90
N SER A 134 17.39 -13.31 -2.55
CA SER A 134 17.61 -13.85 -1.21
C SER A 134 19.09 -13.91 -0.86
N TYR A 135 19.42 -13.65 0.40
CA TYR A 135 20.79 -13.68 0.90
C TYR A 135 20.81 -14.07 2.37
N GLY A 136 21.86 -14.80 2.80
CA GLY A 136 22.03 -15.17 4.20
C GLY A 136 20.80 -15.86 4.80
N LYS A 137 20.19 -15.21 5.80
CA LYS A 137 18.93 -15.67 6.45
C LYS A 137 17.68 -15.00 5.87
N CYS A 138 17.84 -14.01 5.00
CA CYS A 138 16.75 -13.29 4.37
C CYS A 138 16.28 -14.04 3.11
N VAL A 139 15.11 -14.65 3.19
CA VAL A 139 14.51 -15.42 2.08
C VAL A 139 13.34 -14.64 1.51
N PHE A 140 13.41 -14.36 0.21
CA PHE A 140 12.33 -13.71 -0.52
C PHE A 140 11.30 -14.74 -0.98
N ARG A 141 10.09 -14.64 -0.44
CA ARG A 141 9.00 -15.57 -0.77
C ARG A 141 8.65 -15.56 -2.25
N THR A 142 8.08 -16.68 -2.70
CA THR A 142 7.55 -16.92 -4.03
C THR A 142 6.15 -17.51 -3.89
N SER A 143 5.30 -17.35 -4.89
CA SER A 143 3.91 -17.86 -4.85
C SER A 143 3.78 -19.39 -4.76
N GLY A 144 4.89 -20.15 -4.78
CA GLY A 144 4.93 -21.59 -4.49
C GLY A 144 5.68 -21.98 -3.21
N SER A 145 6.43 -21.06 -2.59
CA SER A 145 7.13 -21.31 -1.32
C SER A 145 6.22 -20.93 -0.15
N LEU A 146 5.26 -21.82 0.14
CA LEU A 146 4.69 -21.89 1.49
C LEU A 146 5.80 -22.43 2.40
N ASP A 147 6.72 -21.55 2.80
CA ASP A 147 7.59 -21.87 3.92
C ASP A 147 6.68 -22.10 5.10
N SER A 148 6.72 -23.34 5.62
CA SER A 148 6.05 -23.80 6.82
C SER A 148 6.70 -23.15 8.05
N SER A 149 6.72 -21.82 8.06
CA SER A 149 7.08 -21.01 9.20
C SER A 149 5.83 -20.94 10.05
N THR A 150 5.74 -21.87 10.99
CA THR A 150 4.85 -21.89 12.16
C THR A 150 3.94 -20.67 12.24
N ALA A 151 2.64 -20.88 12.01
CA ALA A 151 1.59 -19.90 12.23
C ALA A 151 1.88 -19.10 13.50
N ALA A 152 2.38 -17.88 13.33
CA ALA A 152 2.49 -16.92 14.41
C ALA A 152 1.05 -16.52 14.74
N SER A 153 0.48 -17.27 15.69
CA SER A 153 -0.53 -16.84 16.65
C SER A 153 -1.31 -15.59 16.22
N MET A 154 -2.32 -15.82 15.39
CA MET A 154 -3.46 -14.92 15.27
C MET A 154 -4.17 -14.93 16.64
N GLY A 155 -3.71 -14.07 17.55
CA GLY A 155 -4.01 -14.22 18.97
C GLY A 155 -3.76 -12.96 19.79
N LYS A 156 -4.08 -11.77 19.26
CA LYS A 156 -4.17 -10.57 20.12
C LYS A 156 -5.03 -9.44 19.56
N HIS A 157 -6.26 -9.74 19.15
CA HIS A 157 -7.31 -8.71 19.09
C HIS A 157 -8.70 -9.24 19.47
N ARG A 158 -8.74 -10.06 20.53
CA ARG A 158 -9.98 -10.48 21.21
C ARG A 158 -9.97 -10.03 22.68
N GLN A 159 -9.64 -8.76 22.93
CA GLN A 159 -9.73 -8.16 24.28
C GLN A 159 -10.47 -6.81 24.30
N SER A 160 -10.81 -6.21 23.16
CA SER A 160 -11.49 -4.89 23.13
C SER A 160 -13.02 -4.95 23.05
N LEU A 161 -13.63 -6.14 22.95
CA LEU A 161 -15.10 -6.29 22.88
C LEU A 161 -15.77 -6.65 24.22
N ILE A 162 -15.01 -6.77 25.31
CA ILE A 162 -15.56 -7.09 26.65
C ILE A 162 -15.69 -5.83 27.52
N TRP A 163 -15.11 -4.70 27.10
CA TRP A 163 -15.11 -3.46 27.88
C TRP A 163 -16.30 -2.53 27.58
N TRP A 164 -16.89 -2.57 26.38
CA TRP A 164 -18.00 -1.65 26.01
C TRP A 164 -19.41 -2.16 26.31
N GLU A 165 -19.62 -3.48 26.42
CA GLU A 165 -20.93 -4.07 26.79
C GLU A 165 -21.26 -3.85 28.29
N LYS A 166 -20.25 -3.79 29.15
CA LYS A 166 -20.44 -3.64 30.60
C LYS A 166 -20.60 -2.20 31.08
N ILE A 167 -20.03 -1.22 30.37
CA ILE A 167 -20.20 0.20 30.72
C ILE A 167 -21.62 0.67 30.31
N GLY A 168 -22.14 0.16 29.19
CA GLY A 168 -23.49 0.48 28.72
C GLY A 168 -24.59 0.06 29.70
N THR A 169 -24.46 -1.11 30.34
CA THR A 169 -25.45 -1.60 31.31
C THR A 169 -25.43 -0.85 32.64
N ILE A 170 -24.26 -0.39 33.09
CA ILE A 170 -24.14 0.40 34.32
C ILE A 170 -24.78 1.79 34.16
N LEU A 171 -24.55 2.47 33.02
CA LEU A 171 -25.17 3.75 32.73
C LEU A 171 -26.70 3.65 32.53
N TRP A 172 -27.17 2.52 31.98
CA TRP A 172 -28.60 2.27 31.78
C TRP A 172 -29.34 2.01 33.12
N LEU A 173 -28.72 1.28 34.05
CA LEU A 173 -29.30 1.04 35.37
C LEU A 173 -29.36 2.31 36.24
N SER A 174 -28.39 3.22 36.11
CA SER A 174 -28.43 4.52 36.79
C SER A 174 -29.51 5.47 36.26
N TYR A 175 -29.94 5.31 34.99
CA TYR A 175 -31.01 6.14 34.41
C TYR A 175 -32.43 5.59 34.72
N ILE A 176 -32.54 4.33 35.16
CA ILE A 176 -33.82 3.70 35.53
C ILE A 176 -34.17 3.90 37.02
N TRP A 177 -33.18 4.24 37.86
CA TRP A 177 -33.36 4.53 39.29
C TRP A 177 -33.31 6.04 39.61
N MET A 178 -33.75 6.87 38.66
CA MET A 178 -33.93 8.32 38.81
C MET A 178 -35.19 8.75 38.07
#